data_AF-A0A7C3TUH9-F1
#
_entry.id   AF-A0A7C3TUH9-F1
#
_cell.length_a   1.000
_cell.length_b   1.000
_cell.length_c   1.000
_cell.angle_alpha   90.00
_cell.angle_beta   90.00
_cell.angle_gamma   90.00
#
_symmetry.space_group_name_H-M   'P 1'
#
loop_
_entity.id
_entity.type
_entity.pdbx_description
1 polymer ?
#
loop_
_entity_poly.entity_id
_entity_poly.type
_entity_poly.pdbx_seq_one_letter_code
_entity_poly.pdbx_strand_id
1 'polypeptide(L)'
;LNPFTGYPGRDFRSVSVVASRAILADVISTAVMAGGHEALFLVQKNFREVAILTIDEKGALSLDKNMESIFVFLAPQGVGR
;
A
#
# COMPACT_ATOMS: atom_id res chain seq x y z
N LEU A 1 9.58 12.04 -1.48
CA LEU A 1 10.86 11.75 -2.17
C LEU A 1 11.39 10.44 -1.63
N ASN A 2 11.90 9.55 -2.48
CA ASN A 2 12.52 8.31 -2.06
C ASN A 2 13.82 8.63 -1.29
N PRO A 3 13.97 8.16 -0.04
CA PRO A 3 15.13 8.50 0.79
C PRO A 3 16.43 7.81 0.34
N PHE A 4 16.33 6.71 -0.41
CA PHE A 4 17.47 5.96 -0.93
C PHE A 4 18.07 6.60 -2.19
N THR A 5 17.26 7.31 -2.98
CA THR A 5 17.68 7.84 -4.29
C THR A 5 17.60 9.35 -4.41
N GLY A 6 16.81 10.03 -3.58
CA GLY A 6 16.54 11.46 -3.68
C GLY A 6 15.55 11.86 -4.80
N TYR A 7 15.03 10.89 -5.57
CA TYR A 7 14.05 11.11 -6.64
C TYR A 7 12.64 10.70 -6.20
N PRO A 8 11.56 11.07 -6.93
CA PRO A 8 10.22 10.52 -6.66
C PRO A 8 10.21 8.98 -6.73
N GLY A 9 9.54 8.34 -5.77
CA GLY A 9 9.26 6.89 -5.83
C GLY A 9 8.36 6.57 -7.02
N ARG A 10 8.58 5.43 -7.67
CA ARG A 10 7.88 5.04 -8.92
C ARG A 10 7.45 3.57 -8.94
N ASP A 11 7.47 2.90 -7.79
CA ASP A 11 7.11 1.48 -7.73
C ASP A 11 5.59 1.32 -7.65
N PHE A 12 4.92 2.30 -7.03
CA PHE A 12 3.50 2.25 -6.74
C PHE A 12 2.79 3.51 -7.22
N ARG A 13 1.66 3.27 -7.89
CA ARG A 13 0.68 4.30 -8.20
C ARG A 13 -0.12 4.71 -6.97
N SER A 14 -0.42 3.75 -6.08
CA SER A 14 -1.04 4.03 -4.78
C SER A 14 -0.72 2.96 -3.74
N VAL A 15 -0.77 3.39 -2.47
CA VAL A 15 -0.63 2.52 -1.29
C VAL A 15 -1.75 2.87 -0.32
N SER A 16 -2.48 1.85 0.11
CA SER A 16 -3.53 1.97 1.14
C SER A 16 -3.15 1.12 2.35
N VAL A 17 -3.26 1.70 3.54
CA VAL A 17 -2.90 1.04 4.80
C VAL A 17 -4.07 1.11 5.76
N VAL A 18 -4.39 -0.02 6.37
CA VAL A 18 -5.35 -0.11 7.47
C VAL A 18 -4.59 -0.46 8.75
N ALA A 19 -4.80 0.34 9.79
CA ALA A 19 -4.15 0.18 11.09
C ALA A 19 -5.09 0.64 12.22
N SER A 20 -4.77 0.25 13.46
CA SER A 20 -5.55 0.64 14.65
C SER A 20 -5.50 2.15 14.95
N ARG A 21 -4.55 2.88 14.37
CA ARG A 21 -4.36 4.33 14.54
C ARG A 21 -4.16 4.99 13.18
N ALA A 22 -4.88 6.07 12.94
CA ALA A 22 -4.77 6.83 11.68
C ALA A 22 -3.34 7.34 11.42
N ILE A 23 -2.64 7.79 12.45
CA ILE A 23 -1.25 8.26 12.35
C ILE A 23 -0.33 7.12 11.86
N LEU A 24 -0.51 5.91 12.36
CA LEU A 24 0.32 4.77 11.94
C LEU A 24 0.06 4.42 10.46
N ALA A 25 -1.22 4.42 10.06
CA ALA A 25 -1.59 4.19 8.66
C ALA A 25 -0.96 5.23 7.71
N ASP A 26 -1.00 6.51 8.09
CA ASP A 26 -0.47 7.62 7.29
C ASP A 26 1.06 7.59 7.17
N VAL A 27 1.77 7.32 8.28
CA VAL A 27 3.22 7.18 8.28
C VAL A 27 3.66 6.00 7.42
N ILE A 28 2.99 4.85 7.54
CA ILE A 28 3.35 3.66 6.78
C ILE A 28 3.02 3.83 5.30
N SER A 29 1.85 4.38 4.95
CA SER A 29 1.49 4.59 3.54
C SER A 29 2.49 5.51 2.85
N THR A 30 2.92 6.58 3.52
CA THR A 30 3.95 7.49 3.03
C THR A 30 5.31 6.81 2.90
N ALA A 31 5.73 6.05 3.91
CA ALA A 31 7.00 5.34 3.90
C ALA A 31 7.09 4.33 2.75
N VAL A 32 6.02 3.56 2.52
CA VAL A 32 5.95 2.58 1.43
C VAL A 32 5.85 3.27 0.07
N MET A 33 5.03 4.32 -0.07
CA MET A 33 4.90 5.08 -1.33
C MET A 33 6.24 5.73 -1.73
N ALA A 34 6.97 6.27 -0.77
CA ALA A 34 8.27 6.90 -1.03
C ALA A 34 9.39 5.88 -1.25
N GLY A 35 9.47 4.85 -0.39
CA GLY A 35 10.57 3.89 -0.37
C GLY A 35 10.38 2.66 -1.25
N GLY A 36 9.20 2.49 -1.87
CA GLY A 36 8.95 1.44 -2.84
C GLY A 36 8.96 0.03 -2.25
N HIS A 37 9.33 -0.96 -3.06
CA HIS A 37 9.34 -2.37 -2.66
C HIS A 37 10.26 -2.66 -1.46
N GLU A 38 11.34 -1.92 -1.32
CA GLU A 38 12.26 -2.06 -0.18
C GLU A 38 11.60 -1.66 1.14
N ALA A 39 10.93 -0.51 1.16
CA ALA A 39 10.17 -0.09 2.33
C ALA A 39 8.98 -1.02 2.61
N LEU A 40 8.28 -1.50 1.57
CA LEU A 40 7.19 -2.47 1.74
C LEU A 40 7.66 -3.73 2.47
N PHE A 41 8.79 -4.30 2.04
CA PHE A 41 9.36 -5.48 2.66
C PHE A 41 9.71 -5.25 4.14
N LEU A 42 10.33 -4.10 4.46
CA LEU A 42 10.67 -3.75 5.84
C LEU A 42 9.42 -3.53 6.69
N VAL A 43 8.38 -2.90 6.15
CA VAL A 43 7.12 -2.68 6.86
C VAL A 43 6.46 -4.01 7.17
N GLN A 44 6.27 -4.88 6.18
CA GLN A 44 5.62 -6.19 6.36
C GLN A 44 6.37 -7.07 7.38
N LYS A 45 7.70 -6.95 7.44
CA LYS A 45 8.52 -7.67 8.42
C LYS A 45 8.33 -7.17 9.86
N ASN A 46 8.22 -5.86 10.06
CA ASN A 46 8.30 -5.23 11.38
C ASN A 46 6.94 -4.81 11.96
N PHE A 47 5.93 -4.55 11.13
CA PHE A 47 4.59 -4.10 11.52
C PHE A 47 3.57 -5.15 11.09
N ARG A 48 3.42 -6.22 11.87
CA ARG A 48 2.53 -7.35 11.52
C ARG A 48 1.05 -7.07 11.77
N GLU A 49 0.75 -6.00 12.49
CA GLU A 49 -0.58 -5.56 12.89
C GLU A 49 -1.28 -4.69 11.85
N VAL A 50 -0.58 -4.27 10.79
CA VAL A 50 -1.16 -3.46 9.72
C VAL A 50 -1.54 -4.32 8.53
N ALA A 51 -2.50 -3.83 7.75
CA ALA A 51 -2.91 -4.42 6.49
C ALA A 51 -2.57 -3.45 5.36
N ILE A 52 -2.01 -3.97 4.27
CA ILE A 52 -1.51 -3.17 3.15
C ILE A 52 -2.10 -3.64 1.82
N LEU A 53 -2.53 -2.67 1.01
CA LEU A 53 -2.89 -2.82 -0.39
C LEU A 53 -2.00 -1.90 -1.21
N THR A 54 -1.40 -2.42 -2.27
CA THR A 54 -0.65 -1.62 -3.24
C THR A 54 -1.23 -1.76 -4.63
N ILE A 55 -1.21 -0.67 -5.40
CA ILE A 55 -1.44 -0.69 -6.85
C ILE A 55 -0.14 -0.24 -7.49
N ASP A 56 0.46 -1.10 -8.30
CA ASP A 56 1.70 -0.77 -9.01
C ASP A 56 1.46 0.21 -10.18
N GLU A 57 2.53 0.66 -10.82
CA GLU A 57 2.45 1.56 -11.99
C GLU A 57 1.65 0.98 -13.17
N LYS A 58 1.56 -0.35 -13.28
CA LYS A 58 0.80 -1.06 -14.32
C LYS A 58 -0.66 -1.26 -13.93
N GLY A 59 -1.06 -0.87 -12.72
CA GLY A 59 -2.40 -1.07 -12.17
C GLY A 59 -2.62 -2.45 -11.56
N ALA A 60 -1.57 -3.26 -11.38
CA ALA A 60 -1.68 -4.54 -10.71
C ALA A 60 -1.88 -4.33 -9.20
N LEU A 61 -2.92 -4.98 -8.67
CA LEU A 61 -3.28 -4.92 -7.26
C LEU A 61 -2.60 -6.06 -6.50
N SER A 62 -1.99 -5.73 -5.36
CA SER A 62 -1.42 -6.69 -4.42
C SER A 62 -1.94 -6.41 -3.02
N LEU A 63 -2.26 -7.48 -2.29
CA LEU A 63 -2.76 -7.45 -0.92
C LEU A 63 -1.81 -8.26 -0.04
N ASP A 64 -1.58 -7.79 1.18
CA ASP A 64 -1.07 -8.69 2.21
C ASP A 64 -2.19 -9.52 2.83
N LYS A 65 -1.80 -10.55 3.60
CA LYS A 65 -2.72 -11.50 4.23
C LYS A 65 -3.75 -10.82 5.16
N ASN A 66 -3.36 -9.73 5.82
CA ASN A 66 -4.26 -9.02 6.72
C ASN A 66 -5.32 -8.26 5.90
N MET A 67 -4.93 -7.66 4.78
CA MET A 67 -5.83 -6.92 3.91
C MET A 67 -6.87 -7.81 3.21
N GLU A 68 -6.51 -9.05 2.86
CA GLU A 68 -7.46 -10.03 2.31
C GLU A 68 -8.67 -10.27 3.23
N SER A 69 -8.50 -10.16 4.55
CA SER A 69 -9.58 -10.33 5.53
C SER A 69 -10.49 -9.10 5.67
N ILE A 70 -10.05 -7.94 5.18
CA ILE A 70 -10.74 -6.65 5.32
C ILE A 70 -11.40 -6.27 4.00
N PHE A 71 -10.70 -6.52 2.88
CA PHE A 71 -11.10 -6.01 1.59
C PHE A 71 -11.98 -7.02 0.86
N VAL A 72 -13.27 -6.70 0.72
CA VAL A 72 -14.20 -7.44 -0.12
C VAL A 72 -14.14 -6.87 -1.53
N PHE A 73 -13.70 -7.66 -2.50
CA PHE A 73 -13.75 -7.26 -3.90
C PHE A 73 -15.21 -7.24 -4.37
N LEU A 74 -15.77 -6.04 -4.54
CA LEU A 74 -17.04 -5.87 -5.22
C LEU A 74 -16.79 -5.89 -6.72
N ALA A 75 -17.52 -6.75 -7.43
CA ALA A 75 -17.49 -6.74 -8.90
C ALA A 75 -17.76 -5.30 -9.39
N PRO A 76 -17.06 -4.84 -10.44
CA PRO A 76 -17.28 -3.50 -10.96
C PRO A 76 -18.77 -3.33 -11.27
N GLN A 77 -19.40 -2.43 -10.51
CA GLN A 77 -20.77 -2.02 -10.79
C GLN A 77 -20.70 -1.39 -12.18
N GLY A 78 -21.38 -2.00 -13.15
CA GLY A 78 -21.39 -1.52 -14.52
C GLY A 78 -21.71 -0.04 -14.49
N VAL A 79 -20.72 0.80 -14.84
CA VAL A 79 -20.94 2.23 -15.00
C VAL A 79 -21.84 2.34 -16.22
N GLY A 80 -23.15 2.44 -15.96
CA GLY A 80 -24.13 2.70 -17.00
C GLY A 80 -23.68 3.92 -17.78
N ARG A 81 -23.61 3.76 -19.11
CA ARG A 81 -23.47 4.87 -20.04
C ARG A 81 -24.69 5.75 -19.99
#